data_AF-A0A267THU2-F1
#
_entry.id   AF-A0A267THU2-F1
#
_cell.length_a   1.000
_cell.length_b   1.000
_cell.length_c   1.000
_cell.angle_alpha   90.00
_cell.angle_beta   90.00
_cell.angle_gamma   90.00
#
_symmetry.space_group_name_H-M   'P 1'
#
loop_
_entity.id
_entity.type
_entity.pdbx_description
1 polymer ?
#
loop_
_entity_poly.entity_id
_entity_poly.type
_entity_poly.pdbx_seq_one_letter_code
_entity_poly.pdbx_strand_id
1 'polypeptide(L)'
;MKKAFFLFFTLLSFKSWGQVNKFLTYKKEIYPSRKYITQSDTLQWGSLEVITTMIHPKKNTANQFACRAWLYIRKNRKTVSKKFYDIDPVGSCSGLYLPSQQPLKDYFIVSKFGDYDGETLLIDASGKLTTLQGGAFAVSKDGRYLFANYSSDIQILTIYDLKNHKILMSIENMDGLEYQNIYDKNGAYYVSYFPKEGSLTSELGFIDFQRKRIQKTKVSLKQNLLLPTYNEVWKQVNCNCSSH
;
A
#
# COMPACT_ATOMS: atom_id res chain seq x y z
N MET A 1 -9.70 67.96 -11.66
CA MET A 1 -8.73 67.57 -10.62
C MET A 1 -8.71 66.05 -10.51
N LYS A 2 -7.58 65.44 -10.89
CA LYS A 2 -7.37 63.99 -10.95
C LYS A 2 -6.98 63.46 -9.56
N LYS A 3 -7.57 62.36 -9.09
CA LYS A 3 -7.00 61.52 -8.03
C LYS A 3 -6.78 60.12 -8.60
N ALA A 4 -5.52 59.78 -8.79
CA ALA A 4 -5.06 58.46 -9.18
C ALA A 4 -4.95 57.59 -7.93
N PHE A 5 -5.56 56.40 -7.97
CA PHE A 5 -5.47 55.40 -6.91
C PHE A 5 -4.48 54.32 -7.38
N PHE A 6 -3.30 54.28 -6.75
CA PHE A 6 -2.25 53.32 -7.06
C PHE A 6 -2.48 52.08 -6.17
N LEU A 7 -2.95 50.97 -6.77
CA LEU A 7 -3.11 49.70 -6.08
C LEU A 7 -1.81 48.89 -6.24
N PHE A 8 -1.05 48.77 -5.15
CA PHE A 8 0.18 47.99 -5.09
C PHE A 8 -0.20 46.53 -4.78
N PHE A 9 -0.24 45.67 -5.80
CA PHE A 9 -0.43 44.22 -5.63
C PHE A 9 0.94 43.56 -5.40
N THR A 10 1.28 43.33 -4.13
CA THR A 10 2.47 42.54 -3.76
C THR A 10 2.19 41.05 -3.99
N LEU A 11 2.67 40.54 -5.13
CA LEU A 11 2.80 39.11 -5.41
C LEU A 11 3.85 38.50 -4.47
N LEU A 12 3.40 38.02 -3.31
CA LEU A 12 4.17 37.12 -2.44
C LEU A 12 4.23 35.73 -3.11
N SER A 13 5.25 35.53 -3.95
CA SER A 13 5.64 34.20 -4.41
C SER A 13 6.23 33.42 -3.24
N PHE A 14 5.41 32.63 -2.55
CA PHE A 14 5.89 31.57 -1.68
C PHE A 14 6.70 30.60 -2.53
N LYS A 15 8.04 30.69 -2.44
CA LYS A 15 8.91 29.59 -2.85
C LYS A 15 8.67 28.47 -1.86
N SER A 16 7.72 27.58 -2.19
CA SER A 16 7.69 26.27 -1.54
C SER A 16 9.07 25.65 -1.79
N TRP A 17 9.81 25.41 -0.71
CA TRP A 17 10.90 24.46 -0.73
C TRP A 17 10.30 23.10 -1.04
N GLY A 18 10.13 22.83 -2.32
CA GLY A 18 9.85 21.51 -2.82
C GLY A 18 11.01 20.64 -2.38
N GLN A 19 10.76 19.73 -1.44
CA GLN A 19 11.55 18.52 -1.35
C GLN A 19 11.53 17.91 -2.74
N VAL A 20 12.62 18.12 -3.48
CA VAL A 20 12.82 17.44 -4.75
C VAL A 20 13.07 15.99 -4.36
N ASN A 21 12.00 15.23 -4.17
CA ASN A 21 12.04 13.78 -4.23
C ASN A 21 12.48 13.44 -5.66
N LYS A 22 13.79 13.54 -5.90
CA LYS A 22 14.42 13.08 -7.13
C LYS A 22 14.14 11.60 -7.16
N PHE A 23 13.18 11.19 -7.98
CA PHE A 23 12.91 9.80 -8.30
C PHE A 23 14.22 9.17 -8.77
N LEU A 24 14.95 8.55 -7.84
CA LEU A 24 16.23 7.90 -8.10
C LEU A 24 15.95 6.81 -9.12
N THR A 25 16.55 6.93 -10.29
CA THR A 25 16.44 5.87 -11.29
C THR A 25 17.40 4.76 -10.91
N TYR A 26 16.93 3.51 -10.91
CA TYR A 26 17.80 2.38 -10.66
C TYR A 26 18.93 2.34 -11.70
N LYS A 27 20.16 2.19 -11.22
CA LYS A 27 21.37 2.02 -12.01
C LYS A 27 22.18 0.88 -11.41
N LYS A 28 22.36 -0.20 -12.16
CA LYS A 28 23.01 -1.43 -11.68
C LYS A 28 24.46 -1.18 -11.23
N GLU A 29 25.13 -0.22 -11.86
CA GLU A 29 26.52 0.14 -11.61
C GLU A 29 26.73 0.72 -10.19
N ILE A 30 25.69 1.35 -9.63
CA ILE A 30 25.71 1.91 -8.27
C ILE A 30 25.61 0.81 -7.22
N TYR A 31 25.03 -0.34 -7.57
CA TYR A 31 24.75 -1.45 -6.65
C TYR A 31 25.49 -2.72 -7.07
N PRO A 32 26.83 -2.79 -6.91
CA PRO A 32 27.60 -3.95 -7.32
C PRO A 32 27.23 -5.19 -6.49
N SER A 33 27.09 -6.33 -7.17
CA SER A 33 26.67 -7.63 -6.58
C SER A 33 27.58 -8.14 -5.45
N ARG A 34 28.82 -7.65 -5.35
CA ARG A 34 29.72 -7.95 -4.22
C ARG A 34 29.27 -7.33 -2.90
N LYS A 35 28.51 -6.23 -2.94
CA LYS A 35 28.03 -5.49 -1.76
C LYS A 35 26.52 -5.64 -1.52
N TYR A 36 25.75 -5.82 -2.58
CA TYR A 36 24.30 -5.81 -2.53
C TYR A 36 23.71 -7.11 -3.06
N ILE A 37 22.55 -7.48 -2.52
CA ILE A 37 21.63 -8.43 -3.13
C ILE A 37 20.64 -7.59 -3.94
N THR A 38 20.34 -8.04 -5.15
CA THR A 38 19.37 -7.39 -6.04
C THR A 38 18.43 -8.43 -6.56
N GLN A 39 17.14 -8.23 -6.31
CA GLN A 39 16.06 -8.99 -6.90
C GLN A 39 15.35 -8.10 -7.92
N SER A 40 15.02 -8.64 -9.09
CA SER A 40 14.23 -7.91 -10.07
C SER A 40 13.29 -8.86 -10.77
N ASP A 41 12.02 -8.47 -10.82
CA ASP A 41 10.95 -9.22 -11.45
C ASP A 41 10.33 -8.36 -12.54
N THR A 42 9.96 -8.99 -13.66
CA THR A 42 9.27 -8.33 -14.77
C THR A 42 8.08 -9.21 -15.14
N LEU A 43 6.89 -8.66 -14.96
CA LEU A 43 5.64 -9.35 -15.23
C LEU A 43 4.88 -8.63 -16.33
N GLN A 44 4.34 -9.43 -17.26
CA GLN A 44 3.43 -8.94 -18.28
C GLN A 44 2.00 -9.01 -17.76
N TRP A 45 1.27 -7.91 -17.88
CA TRP A 45 -0.14 -7.85 -17.53
C TRP A 45 -0.90 -7.03 -18.57
N GLY A 46 -1.61 -7.74 -19.45
CA GLY A 46 -2.21 -7.14 -20.64
C GLY A 46 -1.16 -6.48 -21.52
N SER A 47 -1.31 -5.16 -21.74
CA SER A 47 -0.35 -4.35 -22.52
C SER A 47 0.77 -3.71 -21.68
N LEU A 48 0.78 -3.98 -20.37
CA LEU A 48 1.72 -3.38 -19.43
C LEU A 48 2.82 -4.36 -19.05
N GLU A 49 4.01 -3.81 -18.90
CA GLU A 49 5.15 -4.47 -18.25
C GLU A 49 5.32 -3.83 -16.87
N VAL A 50 5.13 -4.64 -15.82
CA VAL A 50 5.30 -4.25 -14.42
C VAL A 50 6.65 -4.77 -13.95
N ILE A 51 7.55 -3.86 -13.59
CA ILE A 51 8.93 -4.16 -13.20
C ILE A 51 9.13 -3.75 -11.76
N THR A 52 9.54 -4.68 -10.92
CA THR A 52 10.02 -4.39 -9.58
C THR A 52 11.51 -4.68 -9.49
N THR A 53 12.22 -3.80 -8.79
CA THR A 53 13.63 -4.02 -8.43
C THR A 53 13.77 -3.72 -6.95
N MET A 54 14.34 -4.65 -6.19
CA MET A 54 14.56 -4.53 -4.76
C MET A 54 16.04 -4.78 -4.46
N ILE A 55 16.60 -3.98 -3.58
CA ILE A 55 18.02 -4.02 -3.23
C ILE A 55 18.16 -3.90 -1.73
N HIS A 56 19.01 -4.73 -1.15
CA HIS A 56 19.45 -4.60 0.23
C HIS A 56 20.94 -4.96 0.34
N PRO A 57 21.67 -4.41 1.32
CA PRO A 57 23.08 -4.73 1.50
C PRO A 57 23.26 -6.17 2.00
N LYS A 58 24.35 -6.83 1.56
CA LYS A 58 24.74 -8.17 2.06
C LYS A 58 25.17 -8.17 3.52
N LYS A 59 25.64 -7.02 4.00
CA LYS A 59 26.07 -6.80 5.38
C LYS A 59 25.37 -5.56 5.88
N ASN A 60 24.59 -5.70 6.94
CA ASN A 60 23.95 -4.56 7.57
C ASN A 60 25.02 -3.74 8.33
N THR A 61 25.15 -2.46 8.01
CA THR A 61 26.05 -1.53 8.71
C THR A 61 25.29 -0.25 8.99
N ALA A 62 25.53 0.39 10.14
CA ALA A 62 24.73 1.51 10.66
C ALA A 62 24.53 2.72 9.69
N ASN A 63 25.31 2.82 8.62
CA ASN A 63 25.26 3.92 7.65
C ASN A 63 24.72 3.51 6.26
N GLN A 64 24.09 2.34 6.14
CA GLN A 64 23.50 1.87 4.88
C GLN A 64 21.98 1.81 4.98
N PHE A 65 21.30 2.01 3.85
CA PHE A 65 19.86 1.77 3.75
C PHE A 65 19.56 0.28 4.01
N ALA A 66 18.39 0.00 4.56
CA ALA A 66 17.96 -1.37 4.80
C ALA A 66 17.42 -2.02 3.52
N CYS A 67 16.42 -1.40 2.89
CA CYS A 67 15.85 -1.86 1.63
C CYS A 67 15.57 -0.68 0.71
N ARG A 68 15.89 -0.82 -0.57
CA ARG A 68 15.44 0.11 -1.61
C ARG A 68 14.64 -0.63 -2.64
N ALA A 69 13.50 -0.06 -3.01
CA ALA A 69 12.62 -0.65 -4.00
C ALA A 69 12.25 0.35 -5.09
N TRP A 70 12.17 -0.16 -6.32
CA TRP A 70 11.70 0.55 -7.49
C TRP A 70 10.54 -0.22 -8.10
N LEU A 71 9.50 0.51 -8.48
CA LEU A 71 8.41 0.03 -9.30
C LEU A 71 8.40 0.85 -10.58
N TYR A 72 8.45 0.19 -11.74
CA TYR A 72 8.26 0.81 -13.05
C TYR A 72 7.10 0.15 -13.76
N ILE A 73 6.19 0.96 -14.28
CA ILE A 73 5.11 0.52 -15.17
C ILE A 73 5.43 1.02 -16.57
N ARG A 74 5.52 0.11 -17.53
CA ARG A 74 5.78 0.44 -18.93
C ARG A 74 4.62 0.03 -19.81
N LYS A 75 4.34 0.83 -20.83
CA LYS A 75 3.41 0.54 -21.91
C LYS A 75 4.11 0.86 -23.22
N ASN A 76 4.18 -0.09 -24.15
CA ASN A 76 4.88 0.07 -25.43
C ASN A 76 6.33 0.59 -25.25
N ARG A 77 7.07 -0.01 -24.30
CA ARG A 77 8.45 0.35 -23.92
C ARG A 77 8.65 1.74 -23.31
N LYS A 78 7.59 2.55 -23.13
CA LYS A 78 7.65 3.83 -22.44
C LYS A 78 7.21 3.67 -20.99
N THR A 79 7.96 4.25 -20.05
CA THR A 79 7.54 4.32 -18.65
C THR A 79 6.36 5.27 -18.51
N VAL A 80 5.22 4.74 -18.04
CA VAL A 80 3.99 5.50 -17.81
C VAL A 80 3.80 5.87 -16.34
N SER A 81 4.33 5.05 -15.43
CA SER A 81 4.36 5.32 -13.98
C SER A 81 5.64 4.77 -13.36
N LYS A 82 6.12 5.38 -12.28
CA LYS A 82 7.23 4.86 -11.48
C LYS A 82 7.11 5.26 -10.01
N LYS A 83 7.62 4.44 -9.10
CA LYS A 83 7.74 4.75 -7.68
C LYS A 83 9.08 4.25 -7.14
N PHE A 84 9.63 4.96 -6.17
CA PHE A 84 10.86 4.62 -5.47
C PHE A 84 10.59 4.67 -3.97
N TYR A 85 11.19 3.72 -3.26
CA TYR A 85 11.13 3.65 -1.80
C TYR A 85 12.52 3.40 -1.23
N ASP A 86 12.80 4.06 -0.11
CA ASP A 86 13.80 3.66 0.87
C ASP A 86 12.98 3.14 2.07
N ILE A 87 13.08 1.84 2.36
CA ILE A 87 12.16 1.09 3.23
C ILE A 87 12.94 0.59 4.44
N ASP A 88 12.45 0.89 5.63
CA ASP A 88 12.93 0.33 6.88
C ASP A 88 12.10 -0.90 7.29
N PRO A 89 12.69 -2.08 7.54
CA PRO A 89 11.96 -3.27 7.99
C PRO A 89 11.58 -3.29 9.47
N VAL A 90 12.29 -2.58 10.36
CA VAL A 90 12.17 -2.62 11.84
C VAL A 90 11.78 -4.02 12.40
N GLY A 91 12.54 -5.04 11.99
CA GLY A 91 12.37 -6.41 12.50
C GLY A 91 11.32 -7.27 11.80
N SER A 92 10.70 -6.80 10.72
CA SER A 92 9.74 -7.56 9.90
C SER A 92 10.18 -7.66 8.43
N CYS A 93 9.33 -8.28 7.61
CA CYS A 93 9.49 -8.31 6.16
C CYS A 93 9.34 -6.91 5.55
N SER A 94 10.20 -6.57 4.60
CA SER A 94 10.12 -5.33 3.82
C SER A 94 10.27 -5.60 2.32
N GLY A 95 9.80 -4.65 1.51
CA GLY A 95 9.92 -4.68 0.05
C GLY A 95 8.57 -4.61 -0.66
N LEU A 96 8.58 -4.94 -1.96
CA LEU A 96 7.39 -4.99 -2.80
C LEU A 96 6.97 -6.43 -3.04
N TYR A 97 5.73 -6.77 -2.75
CA TYR A 97 5.17 -8.11 -2.82
C TYR A 97 4.05 -8.16 -3.84
N LEU A 98 4.09 -9.19 -4.67
CA LEU A 98 3.13 -9.39 -5.75
C LEU A 98 2.39 -10.70 -5.46
N PRO A 99 1.04 -10.71 -5.46
CA PRO A 99 0.30 -11.95 -5.40
C PRO A 99 0.73 -12.89 -6.53
N SER A 100 0.86 -14.19 -6.24
CA SER A 100 1.18 -15.20 -7.24
C SER A 100 0.15 -15.26 -8.38
N GLN A 101 -1.10 -14.91 -8.05
CA GLN A 101 -2.18 -14.69 -9.00
C GLN A 101 -2.89 -13.37 -8.67
N GLN A 102 -3.02 -12.49 -9.66
CA GLN A 102 -3.75 -11.23 -9.51
C GLN A 102 -5.25 -11.51 -9.34
N PRO A 103 -5.90 -10.98 -8.28
CA PRO A 103 -7.31 -11.28 -8.01
C PRO A 103 -8.29 -10.49 -8.88
N LEU A 104 -7.81 -9.47 -9.61
CA LEU A 104 -8.62 -8.61 -10.45
C LEU A 104 -8.12 -8.62 -11.89
N LYS A 105 -9.06 -8.53 -12.84
CA LYS A 105 -8.75 -8.44 -14.28
C LYS A 105 -8.33 -7.03 -14.69
N ASP A 106 -8.91 -6.02 -14.06
CA ASP A 106 -8.76 -4.60 -14.44
C ASP A 106 -7.70 -3.85 -13.62
N TYR A 107 -7.14 -4.50 -12.61
CA TYR A 107 -6.08 -3.97 -11.76
C TYR A 107 -4.95 -4.98 -11.55
N PHE A 108 -3.73 -4.49 -11.61
CA PHE A 108 -2.56 -5.16 -11.07
C PHE A 108 -2.24 -4.57 -9.70
N ILE A 109 -2.10 -5.43 -8.69
CA ILE A 109 -1.93 -5.02 -7.29
C ILE A 109 -0.53 -5.41 -6.82
N VAL A 110 0.14 -4.46 -6.19
CA VAL A 110 1.44 -4.64 -5.51
C VAL A 110 1.30 -4.16 -4.08
N SER A 111 1.72 -4.98 -3.12
CA SER A 111 1.83 -4.58 -1.72
C SER A 111 3.23 -4.07 -1.44
N LYS A 112 3.37 -2.98 -0.70
CA LYS A 112 4.63 -2.50 -0.16
C LYS A 112 4.60 -2.67 1.35
N PHE A 113 5.59 -3.38 1.88
CA PHE A 113 5.79 -3.54 3.32
C PHE A 113 7.04 -2.79 3.77
N GLY A 114 6.95 -2.25 4.98
CA GLY A 114 7.92 -1.40 5.64
C GLY A 114 7.31 -0.86 6.93
N ASP A 115 8.13 -0.43 7.86
CA ASP A 115 7.70 -0.05 9.20
C ASP A 115 6.73 1.15 9.19
N TYR A 116 5.56 0.97 9.82
CA TYR A 116 4.44 1.92 9.89
C TYR A 116 3.95 2.54 8.55
N ASP A 117 4.46 2.08 7.40
CA ASP A 117 4.29 2.76 6.11
C ASP A 117 3.86 1.83 4.98
N GLY A 118 3.10 0.78 5.34
CA GLY A 118 2.55 -0.18 4.40
C GLY A 118 1.61 0.46 3.37
N GLU A 119 1.79 0.10 2.09
CA GLU A 119 0.97 0.62 1.00
C GLU A 119 0.46 -0.50 0.06
N THR A 120 -0.73 -0.28 -0.51
CA THR A 120 -1.31 -1.11 -1.55
C THR A 120 -1.37 -0.27 -2.82
N LEU A 121 -0.70 -0.73 -3.85
CA LEU A 121 -0.51 -0.05 -5.13
C LEU A 121 -1.42 -0.69 -6.16
N LEU A 122 -2.37 0.09 -6.69
CA LEU A 122 -3.27 -0.31 -7.76
C LEU A 122 -2.80 0.28 -9.08
N ILE A 123 -2.57 -0.58 -10.07
CA ILE A 123 -2.19 -0.18 -11.42
C ILE A 123 -3.34 -0.59 -12.34
N ASP A 124 -4.00 0.38 -12.98
CA ASP A 124 -5.06 0.07 -13.96
C ASP A 124 -4.47 -0.27 -15.35
N ALA A 125 -5.32 -0.71 -16.29
CA ALA A 125 -4.91 -1.08 -17.65
C ALA A 125 -4.30 0.08 -18.48
N SER A 126 -4.48 1.33 -18.05
CA SER A 126 -3.81 2.49 -18.65
C SER A 126 -2.37 2.64 -18.15
N GLY A 127 -2.06 2.03 -17.01
CA GLY A 127 -0.80 2.15 -16.27
C GLY A 127 -0.81 3.26 -15.23
N LYS A 128 -1.99 3.81 -14.90
CA LYS A 128 -2.16 4.79 -13.83
C LYS A 128 -1.97 4.09 -12.49
N LEU A 129 -1.10 4.66 -11.66
CA LEU A 129 -0.81 4.17 -10.32
C LEU A 129 -1.66 4.93 -9.28
N THR A 130 -2.39 4.18 -8.46
CA THR A 130 -3.09 4.68 -7.26
C THR A 130 -2.47 4.04 -6.04
N THR A 131 -2.16 4.83 -5.01
CA THR A 131 -1.60 4.34 -3.73
C THR A 131 -2.67 4.43 -2.65
N LEU A 132 -2.83 3.34 -1.91
CA LEU A 132 -3.69 3.23 -0.73
C LEU A 132 -2.81 2.92 0.49
N GLN A 133 -3.17 3.44 1.66
CA GLN A 133 -2.54 2.99 2.91
C GLN A 133 -3.04 1.59 3.26
N GLY A 134 -2.18 0.75 3.81
CA GLY A 134 -2.44 -0.68 4.03
C GLY A 134 -1.53 -1.54 3.18
N GLY A 135 -0.91 -2.59 3.71
CA GLY A 135 -0.01 -3.47 2.94
C GLY A 135 -0.67 -4.78 2.51
N ALA A 136 -1.38 -5.44 3.42
CA ALA A 136 -2.21 -6.59 3.10
C ALA A 136 -3.56 -6.13 2.54
N PHE A 137 -4.23 -6.97 1.76
CA PHE A 137 -5.53 -6.59 1.21
C PHE A 137 -6.45 -7.77 0.94
N ALA A 138 -7.75 -7.50 0.93
CA ALA A 138 -8.81 -8.40 0.46
C ALA A 138 -9.65 -7.70 -0.61
N VAL A 139 -10.29 -8.49 -1.47
CA VAL A 139 -11.19 -7.99 -2.51
C VAL A 139 -12.57 -8.61 -2.30
N SER A 140 -13.64 -7.82 -2.42
CA SER A 140 -15.00 -8.35 -2.40
C SER A 140 -15.24 -9.36 -3.52
N LYS A 141 -16.15 -10.31 -3.31
CA LYS A 141 -16.45 -11.39 -4.28
C LYS A 141 -16.94 -10.86 -5.62
N ASP A 142 -17.63 -9.72 -5.62
CA ASP A 142 -18.11 -9.02 -6.80
C ASP A 142 -17.05 -8.11 -7.46
N GLY A 143 -15.83 -8.05 -6.90
CA GLY A 143 -14.74 -7.21 -7.41
C GLY A 143 -15.00 -5.70 -7.26
N ARG A 144 -15.99 -5.29 -6.47
CA ARG A 144 -16.37 -3.88 -6.31
C ARG A 144 -15.49 -3.12 -5.33
N TYR A 145 -15.05 -3.77 -4.26
CA TYR A 145 -14.31 -3.12 -3.19
C TYR A 145 -12.98 -3.82 -2.92
N LEU A 146 -11.98 -3.01 -2.60
CA LEU A 146 -10.71 -3.46 -2.04
C LEU A 146 -10.58 -2.93 -0.61
N PHE A 147 -10.25 -3.83 0.30
CA PHE A 147 -10.00 -3.55 1.70
C PHE A 147 -8.51 -3.72 1.93
N ALA A 148 -7.78 -2.63 2.17
CA ALA A 148 -6.36 -2.66 2.48
C ALA A 148 -6.16 -2.41 3.97
N ASN A 149 -5.38 -3.26 4.62
CA ASN A 149 -5.03 -3.12 6.02
C ASN A 149 -3.53 -3.28 6.24
N TYR A 150 -3.04 -2.70 7.34
CA TYR A 150 -1.67 -2.88 7.77
C TYR A 150 -1.66 -3.09 9.27
N SER A 151 -1.03 -4.18 9.70
CA SER A 151 -0.91 -4.51 11.11
C SER A 151 0.46 -4.07 11.61
N SER A 152 0.50 -2.88 12.21
CA SER A 152 1.62 -2.34 12.99
C SER A 152 1.04 -1.63 14.22
N ASP A 153 1.85 -0.97 15.03
CA ASP A 153 1.30 -0.19 16.16
C ASP A 153 0.33 0.92 15.68
N ILE A 154 0.47 1.33 14.41
CA ILE A 154 -0.55 2.12 13.70
C ILE A 154 -1.40 1.17 12.86
N GLN A 155 -2.70 1.14 13.16
CA GLN A 155 -3.64 0.26 12.51
C GLN A 155 -4.46 1.04 11.49
N ILE A 156 -4.37 0.62 10.23
CA ILE A 156 -5.06 1.28 9.12
C ILE A 156 -6.01 0.31 8.44
N LEU A 157 -7.23 0.79 8.15
CA LEU A 157 -8.17 0.15 7.23
C LEU A 157 -8.60 1.16 6.16
N THR A 158 -8.14 0.94 4.92
CA THR A 158 -8.58 1.70 3.74
C THR A 158 -9.55 0.86 2.93
N ILE A 159 -10.69 1.46 2.53
CA ILE A 159 -11.66 0.82 1.65
C ILE A 159 -11.81 1.64 0.37
N TYR A 160 -11.50 1.01 -0.75
CA TYR A 160 -11.50 1.61 -2.07
C TYR A 160 -12.62 1.03 -2.94
N ASP A 161 -13.40 1.90 -3.57
CA ASP A 161 -14.38 1.55 -4.60
C ASP A 161 -13.68 1.44 -5.95
N LEU A 162 -13.49 0.19 -6.40
CA LEU A 162 -12.76 -0.13 -7.63
C LEU A 162 -13.52 0.32 -8.87
N LYS A 163 -14.85 0.42 -8.81
CA LYS A 163 -15.71 0.86 -9.90
C LYS A 163 -15.73 2.37 -10.04
N ASN A 164 -15.81 3.08 -8.92
CA ASN A 164 -15.88 4.55 -8.89
C ASN A 164 -14.52 5.22 -8.70
N HIS A 165 -13.45 4.43 -8.63
CA HIS A 165 -12.07 4.87 -8.48
C HIS A 165 -11.82 5.83 -7.30
N LYS A 166 -12.42 5.57 -6.13
CA LYS A 166 -12.33 6.47 -4.97
C LYS A 166 -12.22 5.74 -3.64
N ILE A 167 -11.52 6.35 -2.69
CA ILE A 167 -11.53 5.92 -1.29
C ILE A 167 -12.91 6.23 -0.69
N LEU A 168 -13.60 5.22 -0.17
CA LEU A 168 -14.86 5.38 0.54
C LEU A 168 -14.64 5.71 2.01
N MET A 169 -13.64 5.05 2.61
CA MET A 169 -13.34 5.10 4.02
C MET A 169 -11.84 4.86 4.20
N SER A 170 -11.21 5.63 5.08
CA SER A 170 -9.88 5.34 5.60
C SER A 170 -9.94 5.59 7.10
N ILE A 171 -9.65 4.57 7.90
CA ILE A 171 -9.61 4.66 9.35
C ILE A 171 -8.18 4.38 9.76
N GLU A 172 -7.55 5.37 10.37
CA GLU A 172 -6.28 5.23 11.09
C GLU A 172 -6.61 5.27 12.57
N ASN A 173 -6.19 4.24 13.31
CA ASN A 173 -6.47 4.11 14.73
C ASN A 173 -5.15 3.92 15.50
N MET A 174 -4.93 4.78 16.49
CA MET A 174 -3.79 4.73 17.41
C MET A 174 -4.18 4.17 18.79
N ASP A 175 -5.46 3.86 19.01
CA ASP A 175 -6.00 3.32 20.26
C ASP A 175 -5.87 1.78 20.34
N GLY A 176 -5.04 1.17 19.49
CA GLY A 176 -4.74 -0.27 19.52
C GLY A 176 -5.82 -1.17 18.93
N LEU A 177 -6.73 -0.65 18.07
CA LEU A 177 -7.66 -1.50 17.32
C LEU A 177 -6.95 -2.23 16.17
N GLU A 178 -6.69 -3.52 16.30
CA GLU A 178 -6.06 -4.31 15.25
C GLU A 178 -7.10 -4.90 14.29
N TYR A 179 -7.19 -4.40 13.05
CA TYR A 179 -8.10 -4.92 12.03
C TYR A 179 -7.52 -6.14 11.33
N GLN A 180 -8.27 -7.24 11.34
CA GLN A 180 -7.82 -8.50 10.77
C GLN A 180 -8.66 -8.92 9.55
N ASN A 181 -9.62 -9.81 9.77
CA ASN A 181 -10.29 -10.53 8.71
C ASN A 181 -11.49 -9.75 8.18
N ILE A 182 -11.65 -9.71 6.86
CA ILE A 182 -12.81 -9.12 6.19
C ILE A 182 -13.78 -10.21 5.77
N TYR A 183 -15.05 -10.05 6.10
CA TYR A 183 -16.11 -11.00 5.77
C TYR A 183 -17.15 -10.34 4.85
N ASP A 184 -17.70 -11.14 3.94
CA ASP A 184 -18.84 -10.78 3.10
C ASP A 184 -20.02 -11.71 3.40
N LYS A 185 -21.10 -11.10 3.89
CA LYS A 185 -22.38 -11.78 4.12
C LYS A 185 -23.48 -11.04 3.37
N ASN A 186 -23.86 -11.60 2.22
CA ASN A 186 -24.96 -11.10 1.38
C ASN A 186 -24.77 -9.62 0.98
N GLY A 187 -23.55 -9.20 0.66
CA GLY A 187 -23.22 -7.83 0.25
C GLY A 187 -23.04 -6.84 1.41
N ALA A 188 -23.22 -7.28 2.65
CA ALA A 188 -22.79 -6.56 3.84
C ALA A 188 -21.38 -7.00 4.24
N TYR A 189 -20.54 -6.03 4.60
CA TYR A 189 -19.15 -6.29 4.96
C TYR A 189 -18.93 -6.12 6.45
N TYR A 190 -18.09 -7.00 6.99
CA TYR A 190 -17.71 -7.01 8.39
C TYR A 190 -16.19 -7.13 8.51
N VAL A 191 -15.65 -6.61 9.59
CA VAL A 191 -14.23 -6.73 9.94
C VAL A 191 -14.13 -7.29 11.35
N SER A 192 -13.29 -8.31 11.53
CA SER A 192 -12.88 -8.71 12.88
C SER A 192 -11.76 -7.80 13.36
N TYR A 193 -11.78 -7.43 14.64
CA TYR A 193 -10.74 -6.60 15.22
C TYR A 193 -10.49 -6.92 16.69
N PHE A 194 -9.28 -6.70 17.18
CA PHE A 194 -9.02 -6.71 18.62
C PHE A 194 -9.37 -5.33 19.20
N PRO A 195 -10.20 -5.26 20.25
CA PRO A 195 -10.68 -3.97 20.79
C PRO A 195 -9.59 -3.18 21.52
N LYS A 196 -8.44 -3.80 21.78
CA LYS A 196 -7.25 -3.20 22.38
C LYS A 196 -6.05 -4.12 22.13
N GLU A 197 -4.86 -3.55 22.19
CA GLU A 197 -3.62 -4.30 22.15
C GLU A 197 -3.58 -5.40 23.23
N GLY A 198 -3.10 -6.58 22.86
CA GLY A 198 -3.03 -7.75 23.75
C GLY A 198 -4.37 -8.43 24.04
N SER A 199 -5.49 -8.00 23.43
CA SER A 199 -6.75 -8.73 23.55
C SER A 199 -6.64 -10.13 22.95
N LEU A 200 -7.07 -11.15 23.69
CA LEU A 200 -7.12 -12.54 23.19
C LEU A 200 -8.42 -12.85 22.45
N THR A 201 -9.41 -11.95 22.53
CA THR A 201 -10.71 -12.10 21.89
C THR A 201 -10.92 -11.01 20.86
N SER A 202 -11.13 -11.42 19.62
CA SER A 202 -11.55 -10.53 18.54
C SER A 202 -13.03 -10.23 18.65
N GLU A 203 -13.41 -8.99 18.40
CA GLU A 203 -14.79 -8.57 18.16
C GLU A 203 -15.10 -8.53 16.66
N LEU A 204 -16.37 -8.33 16.34
CA LEU A 204 -16.82 -8.15 14.97
C LEU A 204 -17.51 -6.80 14.83
N GLY A 205 -17.15 -6.07 13.77
CA GLY A 205 -17.74 -4.80 13.39
C GLY A 205 -18.38 -4.85 12.01
N PHE A 206 -19.55 -4.24 11.87
CA PHE A 206 -20.17 -3.94 10.58
C PHE A 206 -19.52 -2.70 9.97
N ILE A 207 -19.17 -2.76 8.69
CA ILE A 207 -18.59 -1.64 7.95
C ILE A 207 -19.73 -0.75 7.42
N ASP A 208 -19.96 0.39 8.08
CA ASP A 208 -20.98 1.36 7.66
C ASP A 208 -20.36 2.38 6.69
N PHE A 209 -20.51 2.14 5.39
CA PHE A 209 -20.01 3.03 4.34
C PHE A 209 -20.64 4.42 4.36
N GLN A 210 -21.90 4.55 4.80
CA GLN A 210 -22.59 5.84 4.82
C GLN A 210 -22.04 6.73 5.93
N ARG A 211 -21.84 6.16 7.12
CA ARG A 211 -21.30 6.88 8.29
C ARG A 211 -19.79 6.85 8.38
N LYS A 212 -19.10 6.16 7.45
CA LYS A 212 -17.64 6.02 7.39
C LYS A 212 -17.03 5.53 8.71
N ARG A 213 -17.65 4.53 9.34
CA ARG A 213 -17.18 3.96 10.61
C ARG A 213 -17.41 2.45 10.69
N ILE A 214 -16.76 1.82 11.67
CA ILE A 214 -17.03 0.45 12.09
C ILE A 214 -18.02 0.46 13.26
N GLN A 215 -19.12 -0.29 13.13
CA GLN A 215 -20.13 -0.43 14.17
C GLN A 215 -20.09 -1.82 14.78
N LYS A 216 -19.77 -1.93 16.08
CA LYS A 216 -19.80 -3.19 16.82
C LYS A 216 -21.12 -3.94 16.61
N THR A 217 -21.03 -5.25 16.41
CA THR A 217 -22.19 -6.10 16.16
C THR A 217 -22.13 -7.39 16.98
N LYS A 218 -23.30 -8.02 17.17
CA LYS A 218 -23.45 -9.35 17.79
C LYS A 218 -23.60 -10.47 16.75
N VAL A 219 -23.44 -10.16 15.47
CA VAL A 219 -23.54 -11.14 14.39
C VAL A 219 -22.41 -12.17 14.55
N SER A 220 -22.76 -13.45 14.46
CA SER A 220 -21.79 -14.54 14.30
C SER A 220 -21.60 -14.83 12.81
N LEU A 221 -20.35 -14.96 12.37
CA LEU A 221 -19.97 -15.26 11.00
C LEU A 221 -19.24 -16.59 10.93
N LYS A 222 -19.54 -17.34 9.87
CA LYS A 222 -18.88 -18.61 9.56
C LYS A 222 -17.64 -18.35 8.71
N GLN A 223 -16.66 -19.25 8.80
CA GLN A 223 -15.38 -19.14 8.08
C GLN A 223 -15.53 -19.05 6.55
N ASN A 224 -16.56 -19.67 5.97
CA ASN A 224 -16.82 -19.62 4.53
C ASN A 224 -17.27 -18.22 4.01
N LEU A 225 -17.51 -17.28 4.92
CA LEU A 225 -17.79 -15.88 4.60
C LEU A 225 -16.52 -15.02 4.58
N LEU A 226 -15.39 -15.55 5.03
CA LEU A 226 -14.09 -14.87 5.00
C LEU A 226 -13.69 -14.58 3.55
N LEU A 227 -13.29 -13.34 3.28
CA LEU A 227 -12.65 -12.99 2.02
C LEU A 227 -11.19 -13.45 2.04
N PRO A 228 -10.67 -13.99 0.92
CA PRO A 228 -9.24 -14.27 0.80
C PRO A 228 -8.43 -12.99 0.99
N THR A 229 -7.49 -13.03 1.94
CA THR A 229 -6.50 -11.97 2.13
C THR A 229 -5.24 -12.32 1.35
N TYR A 230 -4.71 -11.34 0.64
CA TYR A 230 -3.53 -11.42 -0.18
C TYR A 230 -2.39 -10.68 0.48
N ASN A 231 -1.17 -11.18 0.25
CA ASN A 231 0.06 -10.62 0.77
C ASN A 231 -0.08 -10.28 2.26
N GLU A 232 -0.35 -11.26 3.12
CA GLU A 232 -0.22 -11.07 4.57
C GLU A 232 1.25 -11.21 4.94
N VAL A 233 1.80 -10.25 5.69
CA VAL A 233 3.23 -10.18 6.01
C VAL A 233 3.69 -11.43 6.77
N TRP A 234 2.91 -11.90 7.75
CA TRP A 234 3.21 -13.11 8.54
C TRP A 234 3.06 -14.42 7.76
N LYS A 235 2.45 -14.39 6.56
CA LYS A 235 2.39 -15.56 5.66
C LYS A 235 3.53 -15.57 4.65
N GLN A 236 4.38 -14.54 4.61
CA GLN A 236 5.52 -14.51 3.71
C GLN A 236 6.65 -15.37 4.28
N VAL A 237 6.93 -16.49 3.63
CA VAL A 237 8.03 -17.40 4.02
C VAL A 237 9.40 -16.78 3.73
N ASN A 238 9.50 -15.99 2.67
CA ASN A 238 10.72 -15.30 2.27
C ASN A 238 10.43 -13.81 2.16
N CYS A 239 11.17 -12.99 2.89
CA CYS A 239 11.08 -11.55 2.71
C CYS A 239 11.96 -11.10 1.53
N ASN A 240 11.49 -10.11 0.76
CA ASN A 240 12.23 -9.65 -0.42
C ASN A 240 13.46 -8.81 -0.07
N CYS A 241 13.50 -8.21 1.12
CA CYS A 241 14.58 -7.33 1.55
C CYS A 241 15.14 -7.59 2.96
N SER A 242 14.62 -8.55 3.74
CA SER A 242 15.17 -8.81 5.07
C SER A 242 16.38 -9.74 5.01
N SER A 243 17.36 -9.47 5.87
CA SER A 243 18.45 -10.40 6.16
C SER A 243 17.95 -11.50 7.08
N HIS A 244 18.28 -12.76 6.77
CA HIS A 244 18.42 -13.79 7.79
C HIS A 244 19.51 -13.40 8.79
#